data_AF-A0A961EV47-F1
#
_entry.id   AF-A0A961EV47-F1
#
_cell.length_a   1.000
_cell.length_b   1.000
_cell.length_c   1.000
_cell.angle_alpha   90.00
_cell.angle_beta   90.00
_cell.angle_gamma   90.00
#
_symmetry.space_group_name_H-M   'P 1'
#
loop_
_entity.id
_entity.type
_entity.pdbx_description
1 polymer ?
#
loop_
_entity_poly.entity_id
_entity_poly.type
_entity_poly.pdbx_seq_one_letter_code
_entity_poly.pdbx_strand_id
1 'polypeptide(L)'
;MFRLILRQMARYRWALLLLAVIWTVAGVWFYRNRYSMVSYISALTTDFPEPGTQESSHAYFQFVEPALQDIADAGVRLDLMKRACPVQSKRPFFSVELARNHWLEKMRHWNVAPAEEAPNIVDPAGYWQQNRQIVLDALQKLIQATYYAYEISGEDRGVPGKEMILLPSLIDEYSSALCMPLLGRLSWGDYIQFQERRAYRNLQQEAGDSEDYLLPAEKDLLTLGSLRNSRNYQEALAQYMGGGPPSPFSPEGCNNGSLVCLAPREAFDIYNRLLFSAPEERLPHLFLEQGRVMGWLARKNDNSLGDPYPRALDLISGAASSPALQREARTDMTQIYLIQRDYENARAELRQLSLIT
;
A
#
# COMPACT_ATOMS: atom_id res chain seq x y z
N MET A 1 -49.82 -21.77 -34.95
CA MET A 1 -48.58 -20.98 -34.76
C MET A 1 -47.48 -21.74 -34.00
N PHE A 2 -47.73 -22.29 -32.81
CA PHE A 2 -46.70 -22.99 -32.01
C PHE A 2 -45.97 -24.13 -32.74
N ARG A 3 -46.69 -24.97 -33.50
CA ARG A 3 -46.08 -26.06 -34.31
C ARG A 3 -45.16 -25.56 -35.44
N LEU A 4 -45.45 -24.39 -35.99
CA LEU A 4 -44.65 -23.75 -37.04
C LEU A 4 -43.36 -23.16 -36.46
N ILE A 5 -43.45 -22.55 -35.27
CA ILE A 5 -42.29 -22.06 -34.50
C ILE A 5 -41.39 -23.23 -34.08
N LEU A 6 -41.97 -24.34 -33.58
CA LEU A 6 -41.21 -25.55 -33.22
C LEU A 6 -40.50 -26.19 -34.43
N ARG A 7 -41.13 -26.21 -35.62
CA ARG A 7 -40.49 -26.69 -36.85
C ARG A 7 -39.33 -25.78 -37.29
N GLN A 8 -39.49 -24.47 -37.17
CA GLN A 8 -38.43 -23.51 -37.48
C GLN A 8 -37.26 -23.63 -36.48
N MET A 9 -37.53 -23.72 -35.18
CA MET A 9 -36.51 -23.95 -34.16
C MET A 9 -35.77 -25.30 -34.36
N ALA A 10 -36.47 -26.36 -34.77
CA ALA A 10 -35.84 -27.64 -35.07
C ALA A 10 -34.93 -27.57 -36.31
N ARG A 11 -35.34 -26.82 -37.35
CA ARG A 11 -34.56 -26.62 -38.57
C ARG A 11 -33.28 -25.82 -38.34
N TYR A 12 -33.34 -24.82 -37.46
CA TYR A 12 -32.21 -23.94 -37.12
C TYR A 12 -31.57 -24.24 -35.76
N ARG A 13 -31.81 -25.43 -35.19
CA ARG A 13 -31.37 -25.78 -33.83
C ARG A 13 -29.88 -25.55 -33.59
N TRP A 14 -29.05 -25.82 -34.59
CA TRP A 14 -27.60 -25.65 -34.50
C TRP A 14 -27.19 -24.19 -34.57
N ALA A 15 -27.83 -23.39 -35.43
CA ALA A 15 -27.58 -21.95 -35.50
C ALA A 15 -28.01 -21.25 -34.21
N LEU A 16 -29.14 -21.65 -33.62
CA LEU A 16 -29.61 -21.12 -32.33
C LEU A 16 -28.70 -21.53 -31.16
N LEU A 17 -28.24 -22.79 -31.13
CA LEU A 17 -27.26 -23.24 -30.15
C LEU A 17 -25.93 -22.48 -30.28
N LEU A 18 -25.44 -22.31 -31.51
CA LEU A 18 -24.18 -21.62 -31.77
C LEU A 18 -24.29 -20.13 -31.42
N LEU A 19 -25.42 -19.49 -31.71
CA LEU A 19 -25.72 -18.13 -31.26
C LEU A 19 -25.73 -18.05 -29.73
N ALA A 20 -26.42 -18.97 -29.05
CA ALA A 20 -26.46 -19.00 -27.59
C ALA A 20 -25.06 -19.21 -26.97
N VAL A 21 -24.23 -20.07 -27.56
CA VAL A 21 -22.85 -20.32 -27.12
C VAL A 21 -21.98 -19.08 -27.35
N ILE A 22 -22.04 -18.44 -28.51
CA ILE A 22 -21.30 -17.20 -28.76
C ILE A 22 -21.74 -16.13 -27.76
N TRP A 23 -23.04 -16.01 -27.50
CA TRP A 23 -23.58 -15.00 -26.61
C TRP A 23 -23.15 -15.23 -25.15
N THR A 24 -23.16 -16.48 -24.67
CA THR A 24 -22.69 -16.80 -23.32
C THR A 24 -21.18 -16.65 -23.18
N VAL A 25 -20.39 -17.08 -24.18
CA VAL A 25 -18.93 -16.92 -24.16
C VAL A 25 -18.56 -15.44 -24.22
N ALA A 26 -19.18 -14.66 -25.11
CA ALA A 26 -18.96 -13.22 -25.19
C ALA A 26 -19.41 -12.49 -23.92
N GLY A 27 -20.56 -12.86 -23.34
CA GLY A 27 -21.06 -12.28 -22.09
C GLY A 27 -20.16 -12.60 -20.89
N VAL A 28 -19.69 -13.84 -20.76
CA VAL A 28 -18.73 -14.25 -19.72
C VAL A 28 -17.39 -13.54 -19.91
N TRP A 29 -16.93 -13.40 -21.15
CA TRP A 29 -15.70 -12.68 -21.46
C TRP A 29 -15.82 -11.19 -21.13
N PHE A 30 -16.93 -10.54 -21.50
CA PHE A 30 -17.23 -9.16 -21.11
C PHE A 30 -17.29 -9.00 -19.59
N TYR A 31 -17.99 -9.90 -18.89
CA TYR A 31 -18.13 -9.83 -17.44
C TYR A 31 -16.78 -10.00 -16.73
N ARG A 32 -15.94 -10.93 -17.19
CA ARG A 32 -14.57 -11.12 -16.67
C ARG A 32 -13.65 -9.94 -16.94
N ASN A 33 -13.78 -9.31 -18.11
CA ASN A 33 -12.87 -8.23 -18.54
C ASN A 33 -13.46 -6.82 -18.37
N ARG A 34 -14.63 -6.67 -17.73
CA ARG A 34 -15.36 -5.39 -17.64
C ARG A 34 -14.51 -4.25 -17.11
N TYR A 35 -13.67 -4.52 -16.10
CA TYR A 35 -12.79 -3.51 -15.50
C TYR A 35 -11.65 -3.13 -16.43
N SER A 36 -11.06 -4.11 -17.14
CA SER A 36 -10.03 -3.87 -18.16
C SER A 36 -10.57 -3.08 -19.35
N MET A 37 -11.83 -3.29 -19.72
CA MET A 37 -12.48 -2.51 -20.78
C MET A 37 -12.79 -1.09 -20.34
N VAL A 38 -13.33 -0.91 -19.13
CA VAL A 38 -13.61 0.43 -18.59
C VAL A 38 -12.32 1.20 -18.40
N SER A 39 -11.24 0.57 -17.94
CA SER A 39 -9.92 1.20 -17.84
C SER A 39 -9.31 1.52 -19.21
N TYR A 40 -9.53 0.66 -20.21
CA TYR A 40 -9.05 0.91 -21.58
C TYR A 40 -9.81 2.06 -22.25
N ILE A 41 -11.14 2.10 -22.09
CA ILE A 41 -11.98 3.20 -22.60
C ILE A 41 -11.66 4.49 -21.86
N SER A 42 -11.47 4.46 -20.54
CA SER A 42 -11.05 5.65 -19.81
C SER A 42 -9.69 6.14 -20.29
N ALA A 43 -8.72 5.24 -20.46
CA ALA A 43 -7.38 5.57 -20.96
C ALA A 43 -7.38 6.17 -22.38
N LEU A 44 -8.36 5.82 -23.23
CA LEU A 44 -8.53 6.44 -24.55
C LEU A 44 -9.12 7.85 -24.50
N THR A 45 -9.78 8.23 -23.40
CA THR A 45 -10.50 9.50 -23.26
C THR A 45 -9.81 10.51 -22.35
N THR A 46 -8.77 10.09 -21.62
CA THR A 46 -8.05 10.94 -20.67
C THR A 46 -6.58 11.01 -21.05
N ASP A 47 -6.09 12.23 -21.31
CA ASP A 47 -4.67 12.55 -21.48
C ASP A 47 -3.95 12.46 -20.13
N PHE A 48 -3.80 11.24 -19.61
CA PHE A 48 -2.95 10.98 -18.45
C PHE A 48 -1.55 10.56 -18.90
N PRO A 49 -0.49 10.93 -18.16
CA PRO A 49 0.85 10.46 -18.45
C PRO A 49 0.91 8.93 -18.44
N GLU A 50 1.78 8.38 -19.29
CA GLU A 50 2.04 6.95 -19.32
C GLU A 50 2.55 6.46 -17.95
N PRO A 51 2.33 5.17 -17.59
CA PRO A 51 2.84 4.61 -16.35
C PRO A 51 4.35 4.86 -16.18
N GLY A 52 4.75 5.46 -15.05
CA GLY A 52 6.14 5.79 -14.75
C GLY A 52 6.63 7.15 -15.30
N THR A 53 5.79 7.88 -16.05
CA THR A 53 6.02 9.29 -16.43
C THR A 53 5.15 10.25 -15.64
N GLN A 54 5.48 11.54 -15.70
CA GLN A 54 4.77 12.57 -14.96
C GLN A 54 4.78 13.92 -15.69
N GLU A 55 3.73 14.70 -15.47
CA GLU A 55 3.55 16.08 -15.91
C GLU A 55 3.53 17.03 -14.69
N SER A 56 4.70 17.18 -14.06
CA SER A 56 4.85 17.82 -12.76
C SER A 56 4.41 19.29 -12.72
N SER A 57 4.67 20.07 -13.78
CA SER A 57 4.19 21.46 -13.85
C SER A 57 2.67 21.55 -13.95
N HIS A 58 2.03 20.68 -14.74
CA HIS A 58 0.57 20.64 -14.82
C HIS A 58 -0.04 20.27 -13.46
N ALA A 59 0.49 19.22 -12.82
CA ALA A 59 0.09 18.80 -11.48
C ALA A 59 0.21 19.93 -10.46
N TYR A 60 1.31 20.69 -10.52
CA TYR A 60 1.57 21.78 -9.59
C TYR A 60 0.58 22.93 -9.75
N PHE A 61 0.54 23.56 -10.92
CA PHE A 61 -0.23 24.79 -11.13
C PHE A 61 -1.74 24.56 -11.12
N GLN A 62 -2.22 23.39 -11.55
CA GLN A 62 -3.67 23.12 -11.61
C GLN A 62 -4.25 22.65 -10.27
N PHE A 63 -3.46 21.94 -9.46
CA PHE A 63 -3.99 21.23 -8.30
C PHE A 63 -3.24 21.51 -7.00
N VAL A 64 -1.91 21.39 -6.99
CA VAL A 64 -1.12 21.51 -5.75
C VAL A 64 -1.06 22.94 -5.27
N GLU A 65 -0.71 23.89 -6.13
CA GLU A 65 -0.63 25.30 -5.76
C GLU A 65 -1.99 25.85 -5.27
N PRO A 66 -3.12 25.62 -5.96
CA PRO A 66 -4.43 25.98 -5.44
C PRO A 66 -4.75 25.34 -4.09
N ALA A 67 -4.43 24.06 -3.88
CA ALA A 67 -4.67 23.39 -2.60
C ALA A 67 -3.87 24.02 -1.45
N LEU A 68 -2.60 24.39 -1.71
CA LEU A 68 -1.75 25.05 -0.72
C LEU A 68 -2.23 26.48 -0.44
N GLN A 69 -2.67 27.21 -1.47
CA GLN A 69 -3.21 28.57 -1.34
C GLN A 69 -4.51 28.58 -0.54
N ASP A 70 -5.44 27.67 -0.81
CA ASP A 70 -6.72 27.57 -0.08
C ASP A 70 -6.50 27.42 1.44
N ILE A 71 -5.52 26.61 1.85
CA ILE A 71 -5.15 26.43 3.26
C ILE A 71 -4.47 27.66 3.85
N ALA A 72 -3.54 28.27 3.10
CA ALA A 72 -2.80 29.44 3.54
C ALA A 72 -3.71 30.66 3.71
N ASP A 73 -4.58 30.93 2.73
CA ASP A 73 -5.49 32.07 2.71
C ASP A 73 -6.56 31.96 3.81
N ALA A 74 -7.04 30.74 4.08
CA ALA A 74 -7.96 30.47 5.18
C ALA A 74 -7.26 30.42 6.56
N GLY A 75 -5.92 30.50 6.61
CA GLY A 75 -5.15 30.44 7.87
C GLY A 75 -5.30 29.12 8.64
N VAL A 76 -5.53 28.01 7.91
CA VAL A 76 -5.81 26.71 8.54
C VAL A 76 -4.52 26.04 9.02
N ARG A 77 -4.55 25.57 10.26
CA ARG A 77 -3.44 24.88 10.94
C ARG A 77 -3.72 23.38 10.98
N LEU A 78 -3.19 22.66 9.98
CA LEU A 78 -3.34 21.21 9.85
C LEU A 78 -2.79 20.44 11.06
N ASP A 79 -1.73 20.95 11.68
CA ASP A 79 -1.14 20.37 12.90
C ASP A 79 -2.11 20.41 14.09
N LEU A 80 -2.86 21.50 14.26
CA LEU A 80 -3.89 21.62 15.30
C LEU A 80 -5.05 20.67 15.03
N MET A 81 -5.48 20.56 13.77
CA MET A 81 -6.53 19.62 13.37
C MET A 81 -6.12 18.16 13.59
N LYS A 82 -4.87 17.80 13.26
CA LYS A 82 -4.33 16.44 13.51
C LYS A 82 -4.30 16.09 15.00
N ARG A 83 -3.92 17.02 15.89
CA ARG A 83 -3.93 16.80 17.35
C ARG A 83 -5.33 16.59 17.92
N ALA A 84 -6.33 17.09 17.22
CA ALA A 84 -7.74 16.94 17.55
C ALA A 84 -8.27 15.53 17.22
N CYS A 85 -7.53 14.73 16.42
CA CYS A 85 -7.93 13.39 16.06
C CYS A 85 -7.78 12.40 17.22
N PRO A 86 -8.70 11.43 17.35
CA PRO A 86 -8.61 10.40 18.39
C PRO A 86 -7.37 9.53 18.19
N VAL A 87 -6.61 9.34 19.27
CA VAL A 87 -5.39 8.50 19.31
C VAL A 87 -5.66 7.03 18.98
N GLN A 88 -6.89 6.56 19.22
CA GLN A 88 -7.32 5.19 18.96
C GLN A 88 -8.60 5.18 18.12
N SER A 89 -8.45 5.33 16.81
CA SER A 89 -9.54 5.02 15.90
C SER A 89 -9.62 3.50 15.71
N LYS A 90 -10.50 2.84 16.46
CA LYS A 90 -10.73 1.38 16.35
C LYS A 90 -11.20 0.95 14.96
N ARG A 91 -11.66 1.88 14.10
CA ARG A 91 -12.09 1.63 12.72
C ARG A 91 -11.79 2.83 11.83
N PRO A 92 -11.38 2.66 10.58
CA PRO A 92 -11.07 3.79 9.73
C PRO A 92 -12.34 4.60 9.40
N PHE A 93 -12.24 5.93 9.46
CA PHE A 93 -13.36 6.86 9.29
C PHE A 93 -13.52 7.21 7.81
N PHE A 94 -14.55 6.68 7.13
CA PHE A 94 -14.82 7.00 5.73
C PHE A 94 -16.31 7.26 5.50
N SER A 95 -16.70 8.53 5.48
CA SER A 95 -18.04 8.96 5.07
C SER A 95 -18.03 9.87 3.83
N VAL A 96 -16.93 9.91 3.09
CA VAL A 96 -16.74 10.82 1.94
C VAL A 96 -16.36 10.02 0.71
N GLU A 97 -17.09 10.23 -0.39
CA GLU A 97 -16.74 9.71 -1.71
C GLU A 97 -15.58 10.54 -2.28
N LEU A 98 -14.36 10.02 -2.16
CA LEU A 98 -13.17 10.61 -2.81
C LEU A 98 -12.96 9.92 -4.16
N ALA A 99 -12.77 10.71 -5.21
CA ALA A 99 -12.56 10.20 -6.56
C ALA A 99 -11.19 9.51 -6.69
N ARG A 100 -11.12 8.18 -6.54
CA ARG A 100 -9.98 7.34 -6.98
C ARG A 100 -10.41 5.91 -7.32
N ASN A 101 -10.18 5.49 -8.57
CA ASN A 101 -10.68 4.20 -9.07
C ASN A 101 -9.91 2.95 -8.59
N HIS A 102 -8.63 3.04 -8.24
CA HIS A 102 -7.81 1.82 -8.07
C HIS A 102 -7.89 1.17 -6.67
N TRP A 103 -7.99 1.96 -5.59
CA TRP A 103 -8.03 1.42 -4.22
C TRP A 103 -9.43 1.30 -3.63
N LEU A 104 -10.42 2.04 -4.13
CA LEU A 104 -11.83 1.90 -3.74
C LEU A 104 -12.33 0.47 -3.99
N GLU A 105 -11.81 -0.20 -5.03
CA GLU A 105 -12.09 -1.62 -5.31
C GLU A 105 -11.47 -2.57 -4.26
N LYS A 106 -10.25 -2.31 -3.79
CA LYS A 106 -9.61 -3.08 -2.70
C LYS A 106 -10.30 -2.85 -1.34
N MET A 107 -10.72 -1.61 -1.06
CA MET A 107 -11.42 -1.25 0.18
C MET A 107 -12.86 -1.76 0.27
N ARG A 108 -13.53 -2.01 -0.86
CA ARG A 108 -14.90 -2.57 -0.89
C ARG A 108 -15.02 -3.93 -0.18
N HIS A 109 -13.90 -4.65 -0.07
CA HIS A 109 -13.80 -5.91 0.67
C HIS A 109 -13.30 -5.76 2.12
N TRP A 110 -12.82 -4.58 2.51
CA TRP A 110 -12.19 -4.32 3.80
C TRP A 110 -13.03 -3.43 4.74
N ASN A 111 -14.06 -2.74 4.25
CA ASN A 111 -14.92 -1.88 5.07
C ASN A 111 -16.42 -2.10 4.80
N VAL A 112 -17.10 -2.76 5.74
CA VAL A 112 -18.50 -2.45 6.07
C VAL A 112 -18.60 -2.45 7.59
N ALA A 113 -18.64 -1.28 8.20
CA ALA A 113 -19.14 -1.15 9.57
C ALA A 113 -20.62 -0.77 9.50
N PRO A 114 -21.51 -1.45 10.23
CA PRO A 114 -22.89 -1.03 10.38
C PRO A 114 -22.97 0.33 11.10
N ALA A 115 -24.02 1.08 10.82
CA ALA A 115 -24.21 2.49 11.17
C ALA A 115 -24.29 2.82 12.68
N GLU A 116 -24.12 1.84 13.57
CA GLU A 116 -24.52 1.95 14.99
C GLU A 116 -23.37 2.17 15.98
N GLU A 117 -22.10 2.18 15.53
CA GLU A 117 -20.94 2.36 16.41
C GLU A 117 -20.02 3.47 15.91
N ALA A 118 -20.45 4.72 16.04
CA ALA A 118 -19.59 5.87 15.83
C ALA A 118 -18.46 5.86 16.89
N PRO A 119 -17.17 5.98 16.50
CA PRO A 119 -16.10 6.15 17.48
C PRO A 119 -16.34 7.42 18.29
N ASN A 120 -15.94 7.42 19.57
CA ASN A 120 -15.90 8.61 20.42
C ASN A 120 -14.88 9.61 19.84
N ILE A 121 -15.30 10.38 18.84
CA ILE A 121 -14.61 11.58 18.40
C ILE A 121 -14.77 12.55 19.57
N VAL A 122 -13.67 12.86 20.25
CA VAL A 122 -13.65 14.00 21.17
C VAL A 122 -13.81 15.21 20.27
N ASP A 123 -15.02 15.78 20.23
CA ASP A 123 -15.34 16.90 19.35
C ASP A 123 -14.42 18.08 19.68
N PRO A 124 -13.45 18.44 18.81
CA PRO A 124 -12.69 19.65 18.99
C PRO A 124 -13.61 20.78 18.56
N ALA A 125 -14.34 21.31 19.55
CA ALA A 125 -15.38 22.31 19.36
C ALA A 125 -14.91 23.46 18.45
N GLY A 126 -15.71 23.74 17.41
CA GLY A 126 -15.55 24.87 16.50
C GLY A 126 -14.46 24.68 15.44
N TYR A 127 -13.18 24.66 15.84
CA TYR A 127 -12.07 24.83 14.91
C TYR A 127 -11.96 23.72 13.86
N TRP A 128 -12.07 22.45 14.28
CA TRP A 128 -11.97 21.34 13.33
C TRP A 128 -13.18 21.29 12.40
N GLN A 129 -14.39 21.46 12.94
CA GLN A 129 -15.63 21.46 12.14
C GLN A 129 -15.69 22.61 11.13
N GLN A 130 -15.23 23.81 11.50
CA GLN A 130 -15.22 25.00 10.62
C GLN A 130 -14.28 24.83 9.43
N ASN A 131 -13.12 24.19 9.63
CA ASN A 131 -12.09 24.08 8.60
C ASN A 131 -12.13 22.75 7.82
N ARG A 132 -12.91 21.77 8.30
CA ARG A 132 -12.99 20.42 7.71
C ARG A 132 -13.22 20.45 6.20
N GLN A 133 -14.18 21.26 5.73
CA GLN A 133 -14.53 21.27 4.30
C GLN A 133 -13.40 21.82 3.44
N ILE A 134 -12.74 22.90 3.88
CA ILE A 134 -11.61 23.50 3.16
C ILE A 134 -10.46 22.50 3.03
N VAL A 135 -10.12 21.80 4.12
CA VAL A 135 -9.09 20.76 4.11
C VAL A 135 -9.48 19.57 3.24
N LEU A 136 -10.76 19.20 3.22
CA LEU A 136 -11.27 18.12 2.38
C LEU A 136 -11.17 18.46 0.89
N ASP A 137 -11.55 19.67 0.50
CA ASP A 137 -11.48 20.13 -0.88
C ASP A 137 -10.02 20.24 -1.35
N ALA A 138 -9.13 20.74 -0.49
CA ALA A 138 -7.69 20.77 -0.77
C ALA A 138 -7.10 19.36 -0.89
N LEU A 139 -7.48 18.42 0.00
CA LEU A 139 -7.09 17.02 -0.10
C LEU A 139 -7.56 16.40 -1.43
N GLN A 140 -8.78 16.70 -1.88
CA GLN A 140 -9.30 16.20 -3.15
C GLN A 140 -8.48 16.70 -4.35
N LYS A 141 -8.05 17.97 -4.34
CA LYS A 141 -7.13 18.50 -5.36
C LYS A 141 -5.79 17.77 -5.34
N LEU A 142 -5.19 17.56 -4.16
CA LEU A 142 -3.93 16.80 -4.03
C LEU A 142 -4.07 15.36 -4.53
N ILE A 143 -5.21 14.71 -4.25
CA ILE A 143 -5.54 13.38 -4.77
C ILE A 143 -5.63 13.42 -6.31
N GLN A 144 -6.24 14.44 -6.91
CA GLN A 144 -6.30 14.60 -8.36
C GLN A 144 -4.92 14.86 -8.98
N ALA A 145 -4.05 15.61 -8.30
CA ALA A 145 -2.68 15.87 -8.76
C ALA A 145 -1.89 14.57 -8.99
N THR A 146 -2.17 13.50 -8.23
CA THR A 146 -1.52 12.19 -8.40
C THR A 146 -1.83 11.48 -9.72
N TYR A 147 -2.83 11.94 -10.48
CA TYR A 147 -3.03 11.47 -11.85
C TYR A 147 -1.94 11.97 -12.80
N TYR A 148 -1.26 13.05 -12.45
CA TYR A 148 -0.29 13.73 -13.31
C TYR A 148 1.14 13.58 -12.81
N ALA A 149 1.37 13.66 -11.50
CA ALA A 149 2.72 13.53 -10.95
C ALA A 149 2.70 12.96 -9.53
N TYR A 150 3.84 12.43 -9.08
CA TYR A 150 4.05 12.14 -7.65
C TYR A 150 5.19 12.99 -7.06
N GLU A 151 6.10 13.45 -7.91
CA GLU A 151 7.24 14.27 -7.56
C GLU A 151 7.19 15.59 -8.32
N ILE A 152 7.37 16.70 -7.61
CA ILE A 152 7.38 18.04 -8.20
C ILE A 152 8.68 18.72 -7.80
N SER A 153 9.55 18.96 -8.77
CA SER A 153 10.86 19.60 -8.56
C SER A 153 10.74 21.11 -8.31
N GLY A 154 11.83 21.78 -7.92
CA GLY A 154 11.87 23.24 -7.85
C GLY A 154 11.71 23.89 -9.22
N GLU A 155 12.32 23.28 -10.22
CA GLU A 155 12.31 23.69 -11.62
C GLU A 155 10.88 23.69 -12.17
N ASP A 156 10.12 22.62 -11.92
CA ASP A 156 8.74 22.47 -12.40
C ASP A 156 7.77 23.50 -11.82
N ARG A 157 8.15 24.11 -10.68
CA ARG A 157 7.39 25.16 -9.96
C ARG A 157 7.84 26.57 -10.33
N GLY A 158 8.90 26.73 -11.11
CA GLY A 158 9.53 28.04 -11.36
C GLY A 158 10.35 28.59 -10.18
N VAL A 159 10.71 27.75 -9.21
CA VAL A 159 11.53 28.09 -8.02
C VAL A 159 12.71 27.12 -7.88
N PRO A 160 13.73 27.22 -8.77
CA PRO A 160 14.87 26.30 -8.77
C PRO A 160 15.62 26.34 -7.43
N GLY A 161 16.14 25.18 -7.00
CA GLY A 161 16.89 25.03 -5.74
C GLY A 161 16.04 24.82 -4.48
N LYS A 162 14.70 24.79 -4.57
CA LYS A 162 13.83 24.34 -3.47
C LYS A 162 13.69 22.83 -3.44
N GLU A 163 13.52 22.28 -2.24
CA GLU A 163 13.27 20.84 -2.02
C GLU A 163 12.08 20.33 -2.83
N MET A 164 12.21 19.13 -3.37
CA MET A 164 11.17 18.43 -4.11
C MET A 164 9.93 18.22 -3.25
N ILE A 165 8.75 18.52 -3.79
CA ILE A 165 7.49 18.17 -3.14
C ILE A 165 7.16 16.73 -3.48
N LEU A 166 6.97 15.92 -2.43
CA LEU A 166 6.38 14.60 -2.54
C LEU A 166 4.87 14.71 -2.27
N LEU A 167 4.06 14.51 -3.31
CA LEU A 167 2.60 14.47 -3.20
C LEU A 167 2.07 13.49 -2.13
N PRO A 168 2.59 12.27 -1.96
CA PRO A 168 2.12 11.39 -0.88
C PRO A 168 2.36 11.96 0.52
N SER A 169 3.40 12.78 0.71
CA SER A 169 3.66 13.46 1.99
C SER A 169 2.59 14.52 2.29
N LEU A 170 2.22 15.34 1.31
CA LEU A 170 1.12 16.30 1.44
C LEU A 170 -0.22 15.60 1.69
N ILE A 171 -0.50 14.52 0.96
CA ILE A 171 -1.73 13.74 1.16
C ILE A 171 -1.76 13.12 2.56
N ASP A 172 -0.64 12.63 3.07
CA ASP A 172 -0.54 12.11 4.44
C ASP A 172 -0.78 13.19 5.50
N GLU A 173 -0.24 14.38 5.33
CA GLU A 173 -0.45 15.51 6.23
C GLU A 173 -1.94 15.94 6.28
N TYR A 174 -2.55 16.14 5.11
CA TYR A 174 -3.95 16.61 5.00
C TYR A 174 -4.93 15.53 5.46
N SER A 175 -4.71 14.28 5.08
CA SER A 175 -5.55 13.16 5.52
C SER A 175 -5.44 12.91 7.02
N SER A 176 -4.24 13.07 7.59
CA SER A 176 -4.04 13.02 9.04
C SER A 176 -4.81 14.12 9.78
N ALA A 177 -4.86 15.34 9.23
CA ALA A 177 -5.63 16.45 9.79
C ALA A 177 -7.16 16.18 9.78
N LEU A 178 -7.63 15.39 8.82
CA LEU A 178 -9.02 14.93 8.71
C LEU A 178 -9.31 13.62 9.45
N CYS A 179 -8.35 13.11 10.24
CA CYS A 179 -8.45 11.85 10.96
C CYS A 179 -8.63 10.62 10.05
N MET A 180 -8.07 10.69 8.84
CA MET A 180 -8.09 9.64 7.81
C MET A 180 -6.67 9.12 7.47
N PRO A 181 -5.84 8.70 8.44
CA PRO A 181 -4.43 8.37 8.22
C PRO A 181 -4.19 7.19 7.25
N LEU A 182 -5.20 6.32 7.04
CA LEU A 182 -5.10 5.24 6.07
C LEU A 182 -5.02 5.76 4.63
N LEU A 183 -5.66 6.90 4.32
CA LEU A 183 -5.60 7.48 2.99
C LEU A 183 -4.20 8.00 2.66
N GLY A 184 -3.57 8.68 3.61
CA GLY A 184 -2.15 9.07 3.55
C GLY A 184 -1.25 7.89 3.27
N ARG A 185 -1.38 6.82 4.06
CA ARG A 185 -0.65 5.56 3.85
C ARG A 185 -0.84 5.00 2.44
N LEU A 186 -2.08 4.84 1.98
CA LEU A 186 -2.35 4.28 0.65
C LEU A 186 -1.70 5.11 -0.46
N SER A 187 -1.59 6.43 -0.30
CA SER A 187 -0.87 7.28 -1.25
C SER A 187 0.63 6.96 -1.35
N TRP A 188 1.26 6.54 -0.24
CA TRP A 188 2.63 6.02 -0.26
C TRP A 188 2.72 4.68 -0.99
N GLY A 189 1.72 3.82 -0.85
CA GLY A 189 1.58 2.58 -1.62
C GLY A 189 1.53 2.82 -3.13
N ASP A 190 0.73 3.79 -3.57
CA ASP A 190 0.64 4.21 -4.98
C ASP A 190 1.99 4.77 -5.48
N TYR A 191 2.69 5.54 -4.65
CA TYR A 191 4.00 6.09 -4.98
C TYR A 191 5.11 5.03 -5.11
N ILE A 192 5.09 3.97 -4.27
CA ILE A 192 6.00 2.82 -4.42
C ILE A 192 5.85 2.19 -5.81
N GLN A 193 4.60 1.94 -6.23
CA GLN A 193 4.33 1.37 -7.55
C GLN A 193 4.77 2.30 -8.68
N PHE A 194 4.58 3.61 -8.52
CA PHE A 194 5.08 4.60 -9.47
C PHE A 194 6.60 4.54 -9.62
N GLN A 195 7.34 4.48 -8.51
CA GLN A 195 8.81 4.40 -8.52
C GLN A 195 9.30 3.12 -9.18
N GLU A 196 8.68 1.98 -8.87
CA GLU A 196 8.99 0.69 -9.49
C GLU A 196 8.75 0.72 -11.01
N ARG A 197 7.62 1.28 -11.47
CA ARG A 197 7.33 1.41 -12.89
C ARG A 197 8.28 2.37 -13.60
N ARG A 198 8.66 3.47 -12.95
CA ARG A 198 9.64 4.42 -13.50
C ARG A 198 11.02 3.78 -13.62
N ALA A 199 11.48 3.07 -12.58
CA ALA A 199 12.74 2.34 -12.60
C ALA A 199 12.74 1.27 -13.70
N TYR A 200 11.65 0.51 -13.82
CA TYR A 200 11.48 -0.49 -14.88
C TYR A 200 11.57 0.14 -16.27
N ARG A 201 10.86 1.25 -16.51
CA ARG A 201 10.90 1.97 -17.79
C ARG A 201 12.32 2.46 -18.12
N ASN A 202 13.04 3.01 -17.13
CA ASN A 202 14.40 3.48 -17.33
C ASN A 202 15.33 2.32 -17.73
N LEU A 203 15.20 1.17 -17.05
CA LEU A 203 15.95 -0.03 -17.40
C LEU A 203 15.67 -0.50 -18.83
N GLN A 204 14.40 -0.55 -19.23
CA GLN A 204 14.03 -0.88 -20.62
C GLN A 204 14.63 0.08 -21.65
N GLN A 205 14.69 1.37 -21.33
CA GLN A 205 15.29 2.39 -22.22
C GLN A 205 16.81 2.25 -22.32
N GLU A 206 17.49 1.87 -21.24
CA GLU A 206 18.95 1.72 -21.21
C GLU A 206 19.44 0.39 -21.81
N ALA A 207 18.68 -0.69 -21.62
CA ALA A 207 19.09 -2.05 -22.01
C ALA A 207 18.54 -2.52 -23.38
N GLY A 208 17.60 -1.79 -23.99
CA GLY A 208 17.00 -2.13 -25.29
C GLY A 208 16.33 -3.52 -25.31
N ASP A 209 16.29 -4.18 -26.47
CA ASP A 209 15.64 -5.50 -26.68
C ASP A 209 16.21 -6.65 -25.82
N SER A 210 17.28 -6.41 -25.06
CA SER A 210 17.91 -7.45 -24.22
C SER A 210 17.06 -7.83 -22.99
N GLU A 211 16.19 -6.95 -22.51
CA GLU A 211 15.31 -7.25 -21.37
C GLU A 211 14.09 -8.13 -21.73
N ASP A 212 13.76 -8.30 -23.01
CA ASP A 212 12.61 -9.12 -23.40
C ASP A 212 12.80 -10.61 -23.04
N TYR A 213 14.05 -11.03 -22.83
CA TYR A 213 14.41 -12.41 -22.48
C TYR A 213 14.50 -12.68 -20.97
N LEU A 214 14.40 -11.65 -20.13
CA LEU A 214 14.48 -11.79 -18.67
C LEU A 214 13.18 -12.35 -18.09
N LEU A 215 13.32 -13.26 -17.12
CA LEU A 215 12.18 -13.77 -16.37
C LEU A 215 11.55 -12.64 -15.54
N PRO A 216 10.24 -12.68 -15.25
CA PRO A 216 9.57 -11.65 -14.45
C PRO A 216 10.25 -11.41 -13.09
N ALA A 217 10.72 -12.46 -12.43
CA ALA A 217 11.44 -12.35 -11.16
C ALA A 217 12.80 -11.65 -11.30
N GLU A 218 13.50 -11.84 -12.42
CA GLU A 218 14.78 -11.16 -12.68
C GLU A 218 14.55 -9.68 -12.94
N LYS A 219 13.49 -9.33 -13.68
CA LYS A 219 13.05 -7.95 -13.91
C LYS A 219 12.72 -7.24 -12.60
N ASP A 220 11.99 -7.91 -11.71
CA ASP A 220 11.66 -7.37 -10.39
C ASP A 220 12.93 -7.12 -9.56
N LEU A 221 13.87 -8.09 -9.54
CA LEU A 221 15.13 -7.95 -8.79
C LEU A 221 16.02 -6.83 -9.35
N LEU A 222 16.11 -6.67 -10.67
CA LEU A 222 16.86 -5.57 -11.30
C LEU A 222 16.21 -4.22 -11.00
N THR A 223 14.89 -4.14 -11.05
CA THR A 223 14.12 -2.94 -10.71
C THR A 223 14.32 -2.55 -9.24
N LEU A 224 14.22 -3.50 -8.32
CA LEU A 224 14.49 -3.25 -6.91
C LEU A 224 15.98 -2.91 -6.67
N GLY A 225 16.88 -3.48 -7.49
CA GLY A 225 18.32 -3.23 -7.43
C GLY A 225 18.67 -1.80 -7.80
N SER A 226 18.05 -1.23 -8.85
CA SER A 226 18.24 0.16 -9.23
C SER A 226 17.65 1.14 -8.20
N LEU A 227 16.65 0.71 -7.44
CA LEU A 227 16.01 1.49 -6.38
C LEU A 227 16.68 1.38 -5.00
N ARG A 228 17.68 0.50 -4.83
CA ARG A 228 18.30 0.21 -3.52
C ARG A 228 18.82 1.45 -2.78
N ASN A 229 19.36 2.44 -3.51
CA ASN A 229 19.90 3.67 -2.92
C ASN A 229 18.95 4.88 -3.03
N SER A 230 17.71 4.66 -3.49
CA SER A 230 16.73 5.73 -3.59
C SER A 230 16.15 6.06 -2.21
N ARG A 231 16.55 7.22 -1.66
CA ARG A 231 16.04 7.73 -0.38
C ARG A 231 14.51 7.82 -0.38
N ASN A 232 13.93 8.36 -1.46
CA ASN A 232 12.48 8.52 -1.57
C ASN A 232 11.75 7.18 -1.61
N TYR A 233 12.33 6.16 -2.26
CA TYR A 233 11.74 4.82 -2.31
C TYR A 233 11.79 4.13 -0.94
N GLN A 234 12.92 4.19 -0.25
CA GLN A 234 13.06 3.66 1.11
C GLN A 234 12.10 4.35 2.10
N GLU A 235 11.98 5.68 2.00
CA GLU A 235 11.01 6.44 2.78
C GLU A 235 9.59 6.01 2.47
N ALA A 236 9.23 5.87 1.18
CA ALA A 236 7.90 5.45 0.77
C ALA A 236 7.52 4.07 1.33
N LEU A 237 8.43 3.09 1.25
CA LEU A 237 8.25 1.77 1.83
C LEU A 237 8.02 1.84 3.35
N ALA A 238 8.80 2.65 4.07
CA ALA A 238 8.64 2.82 5.52
C ALA A 238 7.31 3.50 5.89
N GLN A 239 6.94 4.57 5.18
CA GLN A 239 5.67 5.26 5.41
C GLN A 239 4.47 4.36 5.09
N TYR A 240 4.56 3.56 4.03
CA TYR A 240 3.50 2.63 3.66
C TYR A 240 3.27 1.55 4.72
N MET A 241 4.34 1.08 5.37
CA MET A 241 4.24 0.10 6.46
C MET A 241 3.55 0.64 7.74
N GLY A 242 3.44 1.96 7.88
CA GLY A 242 2.85 2.61 9.05
C GLY A 242 3.79 3.56 9.80
N GLY A 243 4.91 3.96 9.19
CA GLY A 243 5.85 4.93 9.75
C GLY A 243 7.22 4.34 10.05
N GLY A 244 8.14 5.23 10.45
CA GLY A 244 9.58 4.95 10.46
C GLY A 244 10.01 3.78 11.34
N PRO A 245 10.96 2.93 10.87
CA PRO A 245 11.66 2.00 11.75
C PRO A 245 12.51 2.75 12.79
N PRO A 246 12.75 2.20 14.00
CA PRO A 246 12.41 0.86 14.48
C PRO A 246 11.53 0.94 15.74
N SER A 247 10.22 1.12 15.59
CA SER A 247 9.33 0.69 16.68
C SER A 247 9.14 -0.82 16.53
N PRO A 248 9.47 -1.63 17.55
CA PRO A 248 9.25 -3.06 17.49
C PRO A 248 7.77 -3.34 17.29
N PHE A 249 7.44 -4.26 16.37
CA PHE A 249 6.08 -4.72 16.16
C PHE A 249 5.51 -5.28 17.46
N SER A 250 4.44 -4.67 17.95
CA SER A 250 3.70 -5.14 19.12
C SER A 250 2.35 -5.70 18.70
N PRO A 251 2.09 -7.01 18.89
CA PRO A 251 0.76 -7.60 18.70
C PRO A 251 -0.34 -6.90 19.51
N GLU A 252 -0.02 -6.46 20.71
CA GLU A 252 -0.93 -5.79 21.65
C GLU A 252 -1.17 -4.33 21.25
N GLY A 253 -0.20 -3.73 20.55
CA GLY A 253 -0.28 -2.39 19.96
C GLY A 253 -0.73 -2.38 18.48
N CYS A 254 -1.15 -3.53 17.93
CA CYS A 254 -1.54 -3.67 16.54
C CYS A 254 -2.83 -2.88 16.26
N ASN A 255 -2.66 -1.61 15.89
CA ASN A 255 -3.74 -0.68 15.60
C ASN A 255 -3.97 -0.58 14.08
N ASN A 256 -5.05 0.07 13.66
CA ASN A 256 -5.34 0.35 12.24
C ASN A 256 -4.29 1.27 11.58
N GLY A 257 -3.29 1.72 12.34
CA GLY A 257 -2.16 2.52 11.91
C GLY A 257 -0.98 1.72 11.39
N SER A 258 -1.00 0.38 11.34
CA SER A 258 0.07 -0.40 10.68
C SER A 258 -0.48 -1.24 9.54
N LEU A 259 0.27 -1.31 8.42
CA LEU A 259 -0.09 -2.17 7.28
C LEU A 259 -0.11 -3.64 7.69
N VAL A 260 0.78 -4.04 8.60
CA VAL A 260 0.84 -5.40 9.17
C VAL A 260 -0.50 -5.82 9.79
N CYS A 261 -1.20 -4.88 10.42
CA CYS A 261 -2.47 -5.14 11.09
C CYS A 261 -3.65 -5.21 10.12
N LEU A 262 -3.59 -4.45 9.04
CA LEU A 262 -4.66 -4.31 8.05
C LEU A 262 -4.59 -5.36 6.95
N ALA A 263 -3.39 -5.54 6.38
CA ALA A 263 -3.12 -6.39 5.24
C ALA A 263 -1.77 -7.12 5.44
N PRO A 264 -1.72 -8.16 6.30
CA PRO A 264 -0.45 -8.80 6.68
C PRO A 264 0.33 -9.41 5.52
N ARG A 265 -0.37 -9.92 4.49
CA ARG A 265 0.28 -10.46 3.28
C ARG A 265 0.96 -9.37 2.47
N GLU A 266 0.27 -8.25 2.28
CA GLU A 266 0.83 -7.11 1.57
C GLU A 266 2.01 -6.52 2.36
N ALA A 267 1.87 -6.41 3.68
CA ALA A 267 2.98 -6.03 4.56
C ALA A 267 4.19 -6.94 4.40
N PHE A 268 4.00 -8.27 4.25
CA PHE A 268 5.08 -9.21 4.01
C PHE A 268 5.81 -8.94 2.69
N ASP A 269 5.07 -8.66 1.61
CA ASP A 269 5.65 -8.32 0.30
C ASP A 269 6.45 -7.01 0.38
N ILE A 270 5.93 -6.01 1.11
CA ILE A 270 6.62 -4.74 1.34
C ILE A 270 7.88 -4.93 2.22
N TYR A 271 7.85 -5.81 3.22
CA TYR A 271 9.05 -6.18 3.98
C TYR A 271 10.12 -6.81 3.09
N ASN A 272 9.75 -7.66 2.13
CA ASN A 272 10.72 -8.22 1.18
C ASN A 272 11.38 -7.12 0.33
N ARG A 273 10.59 -6.14 -0.13
CA ARG A 273 11.12 -4.98 -0.87
C ARG A 273 12.04 -4.12 0.01
N LEU A 274 11.68 -3.91 1.27
CA LEU A 274 12.51 -3.22 2.26
C LEU A 274 13.82 -3.96 2.50
N LEU A 275 13.80 -5.27 2.71
CA LEU A 275 15.00 -6.08 2.89
C LEU A 275 15.94 -5.97 1.69
N PHE A 276 15.40 -6.02 0.47
CA PHE A 276 16.23 -5.93 -0.73
C PHE A 276 16.82 -4.53 -0.95
N SER A 277 16.07 -3.49 -0.60
CA SER A 277 16.47 -2.09 -0.79
C SER A 277 17.20 -1.47 0.40
N ALA A 278 17.29 -2.16 1.55
CA ALA A 278 17.90 -1.62 2.76
C ALA A 278 19.44 -1.67 2.75
N PRO A 279 20.09 -0.75 3.49
CA PRO A 279 21.51 -0.87 3.82
C PRO A 279 21.74 -2.05 4.77
N GLU A 280 22.93 -2.66 4.70
CA GLU A 280 23.26 -3.92 5.38
C GLU A 280 23.07 -3.84 6.91
N GLU A 281 23.37 -2.68 7.50
CA GLU A 281 23.26 -2.43 8.93
C GLU A 281 21.80 -2.50 9.44
N ARG A 282 20.82 -2.28 8.56
CA ARG A 282 19.39 -2.33 8.90
C ARG A 282 18.78 -3.71 8.73
N LEU A 283 19.42 -4.61 7.99
CA LEU A 283 18.88 -5.94 7.68
C LEU A 283 18.52 -6.75 8.93
N PRO A 284 19.34 -6.82 9.99
CA PRO A 284 19.00 -7.61 11.17
C PRO A 284 17.69 -7.17 11.83
N HIS A 285 17.43 -5.86 11.90
CA HIS A 285 16.19 -5.33 12.45
C HIS A 285 14.99 -5.67 11.57
N LEU A 286 15.13 -5.54 10.24
CA LEU A 286 14.05 -5.86 9.30
C LEU A 286 13.70 -7.35 9.31
N PHE A 287 14.71 -8.23 9.41
CA PHE A 287 14.50 -9.67 9.56
C PHE A 287 13.76 -10.02 10.85
N LEU A 288 14.15 -9.40 11.97
CA LEU A 288 13.49 -9.61 13.25
C LEU A 288 12.01 -9.21 13.18
N GLU A 289 11.74 -8.03 12.64
CA GLU A 289 10.37 -7.50 12.50
C GLU A 289 9.50 -8.36 11.58
N GLN A 290 10.00 -8.73 10.40
CA GLN A 290 9.27 -9.63 9.50
C GLN A 290 9.02 -11.00 10.16
N GLY A 291 10.00 -11.53 10.89
CA GLY A 291 9.87 -12.77 11.65
C GLY A 291 8.78 -12.70 12.73
N ARG A 292 8.69 -11.58 13.45
CA ARG A 292 7.62 -11.32 14.44
C ARG A 292 6.24 -11.28 13.82
N VAL A 293 6.10 -10.65 12.65
CA VAL A 293 4.85 -10.63 11.88
C VAL A 293 4.44 -12.06 11.51
N MET A 294 5.38 -12.86 11.00
CA MET A 294 5.12 -14.26 10.65
C MET A 294 4.72 -15.09 11.88
N GLY A 295 5.42 -14.94 13.01
CA GLY A 295 5.07 -15.61 14.26
C GLY A 295 3.71 -15.17 14.84
N TRP A 296 3.29 -13.93 14.58
CA TRP A 296 1.95 -13.45 14.92
C TRP A 296 0.86 -14.04 14.01
N LEU A 297 1.10 -14.11 12.70
CA LEU A 297 0.18 -14.77 11.76
C LEU A 297 0.01 -16.26 12.09
N ALA A 298 1.11 -16.92 12.45
CA ALA A 298 1.11 -18.30 12.93
C ALA A 298 0.19 -18.51 14.14
N ARG A 299 0.29 -17.62 15.14
CA ARG A 299 -0.57 -17.66 16.33
C ARG A 299 -2.05 -17.45 16.00
N LYS A 300 -2.35 -16.73 14.92
CA LYS A 300 -3.72 -16.53 14.40
C LYS A 300 -4.22 -17.68 13.51
N ASN A 301 -3.40 -18.72 13.31
CA ASN A 301 -3.67 -19.81 12.38
C ASN A 301 -3.91 -19.32 10.94
N ASP A 302 -3.27 -18.22 10.54
CA ASP A 302 -3.28 -17.70 9.18
C ASP A 302 -2.11 -18.32 8.39
N ASN A 303 -2.41 -19.39 7.65
CA ASN A 303 -1.44 -20.15 6.84
C ASN A 303 -1.35 -19.64 5.40
N SER A 304 -1.76 -18.39 5.16
CA SER A 304 -1.85 -17.88 3.81
C SER A 304 -0.53 -17.65 3.08
N LEU A 305 0.56 -17.60 3.83
CA LEU A 305 1.93 -17.49 3.31
C LEU A 305 2.69 -18.82 3.44
N GLY A 306 1.98 -19.95 3.53
CA GLY A 306 2.55 -21.27 3.81
C GLY A 306 2.58 -21.57 5.32
N ASP A 307 3.45 -22.49 5.74
CA ASP A 307 3.68 -22.77 7.18
C ASP A 307 4.45 -21.58 7.81
N PRO A 308 3.79 -20.78 8.67
CA PRO A 308 4.34 -19.49 9.08
C PRO A 308 5.40 -19.61 10.18
N TYR A 309 5.39 -20.67 10.98
CA TYR A 309 6.36 -20.83 12.07
C TYR A 309 7.79 -21.12 11.59
N PRO A 310 8.04 -22.07 10.67
CA PRO A 310 9.38 -22.29 10.12
C PRO A 310 9.95 -21.03 9.46
N ARG A 311 9.12 -20.28 8.72
CA ARG A 311 9.51 -19.01 8.11
C ARG A 311 9.84 -17.94 9.14
N ALA A 312 9.03 -17.85 10.22
CA ALA A 312 9.32 -16.93 11.31
C ALA A 312 10.68 -17.25 11.96
N LEU A 313 10.95 -18.53 12.23
CA LEU A 313 12.22 -18.98 12.82
C LEU A 313 13.42 -18.69 11.90
N ASP A 314 13.30 -18.94 10.60
CA ASP A 314 14.34 -18.65 9.61
C ASP A 314 14.71 -17.15 9.61
N LEU A 315 13.70 -16.28 9.51
CA LEU A 315 13.87 -14.83 9.56
C LEU A 315 14.50 -14.36 10.89
N ILE A 316 14.00 -14.84 12.03
CA ILE A 316 14.52 -14.45 13.35
C ILE A 316 15.96 -14.97 13.54
N SER A 317 16.29 -16.15 13.01
CA SER A 317 17.65 -16.68 13.05
C SER A 317 18.63 -15.79 12.28
N GLY A 318 18.20 -15.23 11.15
CA GLY A 318 18.94 -14.22 10.41
C GLY A 318 19.24 -12.98 11.25
N ALA A 319 18.27 -12.51 12.04
CA ALA A 319 18.47 -11.40 12.98
C ALA A 319 19.41 -11.75 14.15
N ALA A 320 19.38 -13.00 14.63
CA ALA A 320 20.23 -13.48 15.73
C ALA A 320 21.73 -13.54 15.40
N SER A 321 22.08 -13.42 14.11
CA SER A 321 23.48 -13.27 13.66
C SER A 321 24.09 -11.91 14.08
N SER A 322 23.25 -10.90 14.33
CA SER A 322 23.70 -9.59 14.80
C SER A 322 23.86 -9.58 16.33
N PRO A 323 25.04 -9.21 16.86
CA PRO A 323 25.26 -9.11 18.32
C PRO A 323 24.26 -8.19 19.03
N ALA A 324 23.83 -7.11 18.36
CA ALA A 324 22.92 -6.12 18.93
C ALA A 324 21.50 -6.67 19.15
N LEU A 325 21.07 -7.64 18.34
CA LEU A 325 19.72 -8.20 18.38
C LEU A 325 19.67 -9.64 18.88
N GLN A 326 20.82 -10.23 19.17
CA GLN A 326 20.93 -11.64 19.52
C GLN A 326 20.04 -12.04 20.71
N ARG A 327 20.02 -11.23 21.78
CA ARG A 327 19.16 -11.50 22.95
C ARG A 327 17.68 -11.44 22.59
N GLU A 328 17.27 -10.44 21.81
CA GLU A 328 15.89 -10.23 21.41
C GLU A 328 15.40 -11.33 20.47
N ALA A 329 16.15 -11.61 19.41
CA ALA A 329 15.85 -12.65 18.43
C ALA A 329 15.73 -14.05 19.07
N ARG A 330 16.69 -14.43 19.93
CA ARG A 330 16.63 -15.73 20.62
C ARG A 330 15.47 -15.84 21.61
N THR A 331 15.05 -14.72 22.21
CA THR A 331 13.86 -14.69 23.06
C THR A 331 12.61 -14.99 22.23
N ASP A 332 12.48 -14.38 21.05
CA ASP A 332 11.35 -14.61 20.14
C ASP A 332 11.34 -16.04 19.57
N MET A 333 12.50 -16.61 19.21
CA MET A 333 12.64 -18.02 18.81
C MET A 333 12.17 -18.95 19.93
N THR A 334 12.61 -18.69 21.18
CA THR A 334 12.20 -19.48 22.35
C THR A 334 10.69 -19.49 22.52
N GLN A 335 10.04 -18.32 22.38
CA GLN A 335 8.58 -18.23 22.45
C GLN A 335 7.89 -19.07 21.37
N ILE A 336 8.38 -19.03 20.13
CA ILE A 336 7.84 -19.83 19.03
C ILE A 336 7.97 -21.32 19.34
N TYR A 337 9.16 -21.80 19.72
CA TYR A 337 9.38 -23.21 20.05
C TYR A 337 8.49 -23.70 21.20
N LEU A 338 8.30 -22.88 22.24
CA LEU A 338 7.38 -23.22 23.34
C LEU A 338 5.94 -23.35 22.86
N ILE A 339 5.47 -22.46 21.98
CA ILE A 339 4.12 -22.54 21.40
C ILE A 339 3.97 -23.81 20.54
N GLN A 340 4.99 -24.16 19.77
CA GLN A 340 5.04 -25.39 18.98
C GLN A 340 5.28 -26.66 19.81
N ARG A 341 5.51 -26.53 21.13
CA ARG A 341 5.86 -27.63 22.05
C ARG A 341 7.17 -28.32 21.71
N ASP A 342 8.06 -27.63 21.01
CA ASP A 342 9.42 -28.07 20.73
C ASP A 342 10.35 -27.68 21.90
N TYR A 343 10.25 -28.45 22.99
CA TYR A 343 10.96 -28.12 24.23
C TYR A 343 12.48 -28.31 24.13
N GLU A 344 12.96 -29.15 23.20
CA GLU A 344 14.39 -29.37 23.01
C GLU A 344 15.06 -28.12 22.42
N ASN A 345 14.49 -27.58 21.34
CA ASN A 345 15.00 -26.36 20.71
C ASN A 345 14.78 -25.13 21.59
N ALA A 346 13.64 -25.03 22.29
CA ALA A 346 13.43 -23.97 23.29
C ALA A 346 14.51 -23.98 24.38
N ARG A 347 14.91 -25.15 24.88
CA ARG A 347 15.96 -25.29 25.88
C ARG A 347 17.34 -24.93 25.32
N ALA A 348 17.61 -25.28 24.06
CA ALA A 348 18.86 -24.91 23.39
C ALA A 348 19.00 -23.38 23.29
N GLU A 349 17.94 -22.68 22.88
CA GLU A 349 17.94 -21.22 22.77
C GLU A 349 18.07 -20.53 24.14
N LEU A 350 17.39 -21.01 25.18
CA LEU A 350 17.54 -20.50 26.55
C LEU A 350 18.97 -20.63 27.08
N ARG A 351 19.67 -21.72 26.75
CA ARG A 351 21.09 -21.87 27.09
C ARG A 351 21.94 -20.82 26.38
N GLN A 352 21.69 -20.58 25.10
CA GLN A 352 22.40 -19.53 24.35
C GLN A 352 22.14 -18.14 24.94
N LEU A 353 20.89 -17.84 25.32
CA LEU A 353 20.53 -16.59 26.01
C LEU A 353 21.31 -16.39 27.31
N SER A 354 21.55 -17.45 28.09
CA SER A 354 22.31 -17.37 29.34
C SER A 354 23.80 -17.05 29.15
N LEU A 355 24.32 -17.23 27.93
CA LEU A 355 25.70 -16.91 27.57
C LEU A 355 25.88 -15.47 27.06
N ILE A 356 24.78 -14.76 26.81
CA ILE A 356 24.78 -13.35 26.37
C ILE A 356 24.69 -12.48 27.63
N THR A 357 25.85 -12.01 28.10
CA THR A 357 25.97 -11.07 29.24
C THR A 357 25.42 -9.70 28.90
#